data_AF-A0AAU3RDQ1-F1
#
_entry.id   AF-A0AAU3RDQ1-F1
#
_cell.length_a   1.000
_cell.length_b   1.000
_cell.length_c   1.000
_cell.angle_alpha   90.00
_cell.angle_beta   90.00
_cell.angle_gamma   90.00
#
_symmetry.space_group_name_H-M   'P 1'
#
loop_
_entity.id
_entity.type
_entity.pdbx_description
1 polymer ?
#
loop_
_entity_poly.entity_id
_entity_poly.type
_entity_poly.pdbx_seq_one_letter_code
_entity_poly.pdbx_strand_id
1 'polypeptide(L)'
;MYDDANYWERWIARLLGVLAADATDQLAWAGEHGVKSVPVTDDADFVLHLAEGMAERGTLAPEALQDLRAIGRILGEADVRGRAGLWARSLTAEPAWSEVRTLARRILVAREGDWRRPLPHRVPPQHIYD
;
A
#
# COMPACT_ATOMS: atom_id res chain seq x y z
N MET A 1 24.30 -7.19 -11.44
CA MET A 1 23.86 -6.45 -10.25
C MET A 1 22.59 -5.73 -10.66
N TYR A 2 21.44 -6.37 -10.46
CA TYR A 2 20.16 -5.85 -10.95
C TYR A 2 19.73 -4.66 -10.09
N ASP A 3 19.01 -3.75 -10.72
CA ASP A 3 18.65 -2.41 -10.26
C ASP A 3 17.60 -2.46 -9.11
N ASP A 4 18.02 -2.92 -7.93
CA ASP A 4 17.14 -3.11 -6.75
C ASP A 4 16.44 -1.81 -6.35
N ALA A 5 17.12 -0.66 -6.49
CA ALA A 5 16.54 0.65 -6.19
C ALA A 5 15.32 0.95 -7.07
N ASN A 6 15.45 0.73 -8.39
CA ASN A 6 14.37 0.96 -9.35
C ASN A 6 13.22 -0.05 -9.20
N TYR A 7 13.51 -1.28 -8.75
CA TYR A 7 12.48 -2.26 -8.43
C TYR A 7 11.63 -1.82 -7.23
N TRP A 8 12.29 -1.43 -6.13
CA TRP A 8 11.60 -1.01 -4.90
C TRP A 8 10.78 0.26 -5.10
N GLU A 9 11.30 1.27 -5.81
CA GLU A 9 10.53 2.50 -6.07
C GLU A 9 9.23 2.23 -6.86
N ARG A 10 9.31 1.39 -7.90
CA ARG A 10 8.12 1.01 -8.69
C ARG A 10 7.13 0.19 -7.87
N TRP A 11 7.62 -0.63 -6.95
CA TRP A 11 6.79 -1.42 -6.05
C TRP A 11 6.08 -0.52 -5.04
N ILE A 12 6.79 0.43 -4.41
CA ILE A 12 6.25 1.42 -3.47
C ILE A 12 5.15 2.24 -4.12
N ALA A 13 5.42 2.74 -5.33
CA ALA A 13 4.46 3.57 -6.04
C ALA A 13 3.18 2.77 -6.39
N ARG A 14 3.30 1.46 -6.66
CA ARG A 14 2.15 0.56 -6.84
C ARG A 14 1.37 0.36 -5.54
N LEU A 15 2.05 0.09 -4.43
CA LEU A 15 1.40 -0.07 -3.13
C LEU A 15 0.65 1.21 -2.72
N LEU A 16 1.32 2.36 -2.81
CA LEU A 16 0.71 3.66 -2.53
C LEU A 16 -0.49 3.93 -3.45
N GLY A 17 -0.41 3.54 -4.73
CA GLY A 17 -1.53 3.63 -5.66
C GLY A 17 -2.75 2.81 -5.18
N VAL A 18 -2.53 1.58 -4.72
CA VAL A 18 -3.60 0.75 -4.13
C VAL A 18 -4.16 1.39 -2.86
N LEU A 19 -3.30 1.87 -1.95
CA LEU A 19 -3.73 2.48 -0.70
C LEU A 19 -4.43 3.83 -0.90
N ALA A 20 -4.09 4.59 -1.94
CA ALA A 20 -4.64 5.91 -2.24
C ALA A 20 -5.96 5.86 -3.03
N ALA A 21 -6.23 4.77 -3.74
CA ALA A 21 -7.43 4.63 -4.57
C ALA A 21 -8.72 4.79 -3.77
N ASP A 22 -9.84 5.11 -4.43
CA ASP A 22 -11.13 5.22 -3.76
C ASP A 22 -11.63 3.85 -3.28
N ALA A 23 -12.51 3.84 -2.27
CA ALA A 23 -12.99 2.59 -1.66
C ALA A 23 -13.55 1.60 -2.69
N THR A 24 -14.32 2.12 -3.66
CA THR A 24 -14.93 1.31 -4.72
C THR A 24 -13.87 0.66 -5.61
N ASP A 25 -12.82 1.40 -5.97
CA ASP A 25 -11.73 0.90 -6.79
C ASP A 25 -10.87 -0.12 -6.02
N GLN A 26 -10.60 0.16 -4.73
CA GLN A 26 -9.92 -0.78 -3.83
C GLN A 26 -10.69 -2.10 -3.71
N LEU A 27 -12.03 -2.04 -3.61
CA LEU A 27 -12.89 -3.22 -3.54
C LEU A 27 -12.91 -4.01 -4.85
N ALA A 28 -13.06 -3.32 -5.99
CA ALA A 28 -13.03 -3.96 -7.30
C ALA A 28 -11.69 -4.67 -7.51
N TRP A 29 -10.58 -3.98 -7.22
CA TRP A 29 -9.23 -4.53 -7.34
C TRP A 29 -9.00 -5.72 -6.41
N ALA A 30 -9.42 -5.63 -5.14
CA ALA A 30 -9.32 -6.73 -4.19
C ALA A 30 -10.11 -7.97 -4.64
N GLY A 31 -11.31 -7.74 -5.21
CA GLY A 31 -12.14 -8.79 -5.81
C GLY A 31 -11.47 -9.47 -7.00
N GLU A 32 -10.94 -8.70 -7.94
CA GLU A 32 -10.22 -9.20 -9.14
C GLU A 32 -8.96 -10.00 -8.78
N HIS A 33 -8.24 -9.58 -7.73
CA HIS A 33 -7.00 -10.22 -7.27
C HIS A 33 -7.25 -11.36 -6.28
N GLY A 34 -8.50 -11.64 -5.93
CA GLY A 34 -8.84 -12.71 -4.99
C GLY A 34 -8.32 -12.47 -3.58
N VAL A 35 -8.07 -11.22 -3.20
CA VAL A 35 -7.63 -10.80 -1.86
C VAL A 35 -8.84 -10.94 -0.92
N LYS A 36 -9.14 -12.18 -0.51
CA LYS A 36 -10.25 -12.49 0.39
C LYS A 36 -9.83 -12.56 1.87
N SER A 37 -8.54 -12.83 2.15
CA SER A 37 -8.04 -13.02 3.52
C SER A 37 -6.50 -13.13 3.57
N VAL A 38 -5.76 -12.12 3.12
CA VAL A 38 -4.32 -12.06 3.43
C VAL A 38 -4.17 -11.38 4.80
N PRO A 39 -3.43 -11.97 5.75
CA PRO A 39 -3.13 -11.34 7.03
C PRO A 39 -2.48 -9.97 6.81
N VAL A 40 -2.93 -8.94 7.54
CA VAL A 40 -2.38 -7.59 7.45
C VAL A 40 -0.99 -7.51 8.10
N THR A 41 -0.61 -8.51 8.90
CA THR A 41 0.74 -8.65 9.51
C THR A 41 1.85 -8.47 8.49
N ASP A 42 1.78 -9.19 7.37
CA ASP A 42 2.87 -9.19 6.39
C ASP A 42 2.95 -7.84 5.68
N ASP A 43 1.81 -7.17 5.46
CA ASP A 43 1.75 -5.87 4.77
C ASP A 43 2.12 -4.69 5.69
N ALA A 44 1.77 -4.73 6.97
CA ALA A 44 2.05 -3.66 7.92
C ALA A 44 3.53 -3.63 8.33
N ASP A 45 4.09 -4.79 8.69
CA ASP A 45 5.52 -4.92 8.98
C ASP A 45 6.34 -4.60 7.74
N PHE A 46 5.89 -5.03 6.56
CA PHE A 46 6.49 -4.65 5.30
C PHE A 46 6.46 -3.12 5.09
N VAL A 47 5.32 -2.44 5.30
CA VAL A 47 5.22 -0.98 5.14
C VAL A 47 6.14 -0.23 6.11
N LEU A 48 6.28 -0.72 7.35
CA LEU A 48 7.18 -0.13 8.34
C LEU A 48 8.66 -0.33 7.96
N HIS A 49 9.04 -1.55 7.57
CA HIS A 49 10.40 -1.86 7.11
C HIS A 49 10.77 -1.08 5.85
N LEU A 50 9.79 -0.88 4.97
CA LEU A 50 9.93 -0.05 3.79
C LEU A 50 10.17 1.41 4.16
N ALA A 51 9.42 1.95 5.12
CA ALA A 51 9.63 3.31 5.61
C ALA A 51 11.05 3.50 6.18
N GLU A 52 11.51 2.54 6.97
CA GLU A 52 12.88 2.53 7.53
C GLU A 52 13.93 2.52 6.41
N GLY A 53 13.83 1.59 5.45
CA GLY A 53 14.76 1.54 4.32
C GLY A 53 14.74 2.80 3.45
N MET A 54 13.59 3.46 3.28
CA MET A 54 13.49 4.71 2.52
C MET A 54 14.07 5.90 3.29
N ALA A 55 13.95 5.91 4.61
CA ALA A 55 14.55 6.91 5.49
C ALA A 55 16.08 6.85 5.45
N GLU A 56 16.64 5.64 5.57
CA GLU A 56 18.09 5.40 5.51
C GLU A 56 18.70 5.88 4.19
N ARG A 57 17.95 5.73 3.08
CA ARG A 57 18.39 6.13 1.74
C ARG A 57 18.09 7.58 1.38
N GLY A 58 17.38 8.34 2.22
CA GLY A 58 17.00 9.73 1.94
C GLY A 58 16.08 9.89 0.72
N THR A 59 15.33 8.84 0.37
CA THR A 59 14.53 8.74 -0.88
C THR A 59 13.11 9.32 -0.74
N LEU A 60 12.73 9.71 0.48
CA LEU A 60 11.47 10.38 0.80
C LEU A 60 11.74 11.64 1.60
N ALA A 61 10.95 12.68 1.33
CA ALA A 61 10.86 13.84 2.21
C ALA A 61 10.44 13.40 3.63
N PRO A 62 10.91 14.09 4.68
CA PRO A 62 10.57 13.75 6.07
C PRO A 62 9.06 13.62 6.33
N GLU A 63 8.24 14.45 5.70
CA GLU A 63 6.79 14.46 5.81
C GLU A 63 6.17 13.21 5.19
N ALA A 64 6.65 12.80 4.02
CA ALA A 64 6.20 11.57 3.34
C ALA A 64 6.58 10.32 4.15
N LEU A 65 7.75 10.35 4.81
CA LEU A 65 8.17 9.29 5.71
C LEU A 65 7.29 9.22 6.97
N GLN A 66 6.91 10.37 7.53
CA GLN A 66 6.00 10.43 8.67
C GLN A 66 4.61 9.87 8.31
N ASP A 67 4.08 10.24 7.15
CA ASP A 67 2.80 9.74 6.65
C ASP A 67 2.87 8.22 6.42
N LEU A 68 3.98 7.70 5.87
CA LEU A 68 4.16 6.26 5.65
C LEU A 68 4.22 5.46 6.96
N ARG A 69 4.90 5.99 7.98
CA ARG A 69 4.92 5.40 9.34
C ARG A 69 3.53 5.42 10.00
N ALA A 70 2.72 6.46 9.72
CA ALA A 70 1.36 6.52 10.23
C ALA A 70 0.46 5.45 9.57
N ILE A 71 0.61 5.24 8.26
CA ILE A 71 -0.06 4.14 7.55
C ILE A 71 0.30 2.79 8.18
N GLY A 72 1.59 2.50 8.37
CA GLY A 72 2.03 1.24 8.97
C GLY A 72 1.44 0.99 10.36
N ARG A 73 1.36 2.03 11.21
CA ARG A 73 0.71 1.95 12.52
C ARG A 73 -0.79 1.66 12.43
N ILE A 74 -1.51 2.36 11.55
CA ILE A 74 -2.96 2.14 11.36
C ILE A 74 -3.23 0.70 10.89
N LEU A 75 -2.42 0.20 9.96
CA LEU A 75 -2.54 -1.18 9.46
C LEU A 75 -2.22 -2.20 10.57
N GLY A 76 -1.15 -2.00 11.33
CA GLY A 76 -0.80 -2.86 12.47
C GLY A 76 -1.88 -2.90 13.55
N GLU A 77 -2.52 -1.76 13.88
CA GLU A 77 -3.64 -1.74 14.82
C GLU A 77 -4.90 -2.43 14.28
N ALA A 78 -5.15 -2.37 12.97
CA ALA A 78 -6.25 -3.08 12.35
C ALA A 78 -6.05 -4.60 12.40
N ASP A 79 -4.81 -5.03 12.24
CA ASP A 79 -4.38 -6.43 12.34
C ASP A 79 -4.54 -6.99 13.76
N VAL A 80 -4.02 -6.31 14.79
CA VAL A 80 -4.14 -6.71 16.21
C VAL A 80 -5.59 -6.89 16.65
N ARG A 81 -6.53 -6.15 16.02
CA ARG A 81 -7.97 -6.27 16.29
C ARG A 81 -8.65 -7.43 15.53
N GLY A 82 -7.90 -8.29 14.83
CA GLY A 82 -8.41 -9.45 14.09
C GLY A 82 -9.28 -9.09 12.88
N ARG A 83 -9.19 -7.85 12.38
CA ARG A 83 -10.04 -7.34 11.29
C ARG A 83 -9.49 -7.70 9.89
N ALA A 84 -8.39 -8.44 9.82
CA ALA A 84 -7.75 -8.89 8.58
C ALA A 84 -8.65 -9.76 7.69
N GLY A 85 -9.59 -10.51 8.27
CA GLY A 85 -10.60 -11.29 7.52
C GLY A 85 -11.74 -10.48 6.90
N LEU A 86 -11.76 -9.15 7.10
CA LEU A 86 -12.86 -8.27 6.72
C LEU A 86 -12.44 -7.17 5.75
N TRP A 87 -11.33 -7.31 5.01
CA TRP A 87 -10.81 -6.29 4.09
C TRP A 87 -11.89 -5.55 3.30
N ALA A 88 -12.78 -6.27 2.61
CA ALA A 88 -13.86 -5.66 1.84
C ALA A 88 -14.89 -4.87 2.68
N ARG A 89 -15.19 -5.32 3.90
CA ARG A 89 -16.10 -4.61 4.80
C ARG A 89 -15.40 -3.43 5.48
N SER A 90 -14.13 -3.61 5.86
CA SER A 90 -13.31 -2.60 6.54
C SER A 90 -12.98 -1.43 5.62
N LEU A 91 -12.68 -1.69 4.33
CA LEU A 91 -12.37 -0.65 3.34
C LEU A 91 -13.46 0.43 3.23
N THR A 92 -14.71 0.06 3.48
CA THR A 92 -15.87 0.97 3.39
C THR A 92 -16.42 1.38 4.75
N ALA A 93 -16.34 0.53 5.78
CA ALA A 93 -16.97 0.79 7.07
C ALA A 93 -16.04 1.41 8.11
N GLU A 94 -14.71 1.27 7.98
CA GLU A 94 -13.77 1.69 9.01
C GLU A 94 -13.15 3.05 8.67
N PRO A 95 -13.33 4.08 9.52
CA PRO A 95 -12.77 5.42 9.30
C PRO A 95 -11.25 5.43 9.08
N ALA A 96 -10.54 4.47 9.71
CA ALA A 96 -9.10 4.28 9.57
C ALA A 96 -8.65 4.13 8.11
N TRP A 97 -9.47 3.51 7.24
CA TRP A 97 -9.15 3.37 5.82
C TRP A 97 -9.28 4.67 5.03
N SER A 98 -10.11 5.61 5.48
CA SER A 98 -10.17 6.97 4.91
C SER A 98 -8.88 7.74 5.22
N GLU A 99 -8.35 7.57 6.43
CA GLU A 99 -7.09 8.18 6.85
C GLU A 99 -5.91 7.58 6.08
N VAL A 100 -5.83 6.24 5.96
CA VAL A 100 -4.82 5.56 5.11
C VAL A 100 -4.84 6.09 3.68
N ARG A 101 -6.03 6.22 3.07
CA ARG A 101 -6.19 6.80 1.73
C ARG A 101 -5.66 8.22 1.65
N THR A 102 -5.99 9.06 2.63
CA THR A 102 -5.55 10.45 2.67
C THR A 102 -4.01 10.56 2.79
N LEU A 103 -3.40 9.77 3.66
CA LEU A 103 -1.96 9.73 3.85
C LEU A 103 -1.24 9.24 2.58
N ALA A 104 -1.73 8.16 1.97
CA ALA A 104 -1.16 7.62 0.73
C ALA A 104 -1.23 8.64 -0.42
N ARG A 105 -2.35 9.37 -0.55
CA ARG A 105 -2.50 10.46 -1.53
C ARG A 105 -1.51 11.59 -1.29
N ARG A 106 -1.30 12.00 -0.03
CA ARG A 106 -0.32 13.04 0.31
C ARG A 106 1.09 12.65 -0.08
N ILE A 107 1.48 11.40 0.18
CA ILE A 107 2.79 10.87 -0.24
C ILE A 107 2.92 10.90 -1.76
N LEU A 108 1.91 10.43 -2.51
CA LEU A 108 1.95 10.44 -3.98
C LEU A 108 2.01 11.85 -4.56
N VAL A 109 1.18 12.78 -4.09
CA VAL A 109 1.22 14.18 -4.54
C VAL A 109 2.58 14.82 -4.25
N ALA A 110 3.16 14.57 -3.09
CA ALA A 110 4.47 15.12 -2.74
C ALA A 110 5.61 14.58 -3.62
N ARG A 111 5.51 13.32 -4.09
CA ARG A 111 6.55 12.67 -4.91
C ARG A 111 6.35 12.88 -6.41
N GLU A 112 5.12 12.80 -6.88
CA GLU A 112 4.78 12.64 -8.29
C GLU A 112 3.89 13.79 -8.82
N GLY A 113 3.41 14.69 -7.95
CA GLY A 113 2.55 15.82 -8.32
C GLY A 113 1.06 15.46 -8.50
N ASP A 114 0.73 14.18 -8.59
CA ASP A 114 -0.65 13.66 -8.62
C ASP A 114 -0.71 12.33 -7.84
N TRP A 115 -1.89 12.00 -7.32
CA TRP A 115 -2.18 10.71 -6.70
C TRP A 115 -3.01 9.79 -7.59
N ARG A 116 -3.71 10.33 -8.59
CA ARG A 116 -4.61 9.56 -9.44
C ARG A 116 -3.81 8.67 -10.37
N ARG A 117 -3.93 7.36 -10.18
CA ARG A 117 -3.23 6.38 -10.98
C ARG A 117 -4.08 5.13 -11.17
N PRO A 118 -3.97 4.46 -12.32
CA PRO A 118 -4.63 3.17 -12.52
C PRO A 118 -4.09 2.18 -11.50
N LEU A 119 -4.99 1.39 -10.92
CA LEU A 119 -4.60 0.31 -10.03
C LEU A 119 -3.80 -0.75 -10.81
N PRO A 120 -2.77 -1.36 -10.20
CA PRO A 120 -1.93 -2.33 -10.88
C PRO A 120 -2.77 -3.53 -11.30
N HIS A 121 -2.72 -3.89 -12.58
CA HIS A 121 -3.40 -5.09 -13.07
C HIS A 121 -2.73 -6.36 -12.53
N ARG A 122 -3.54 -7.41 -12.41
CA ARG A 122 -3.03 -8.75 -12.14
C ARG A 122 -2.14 -9.13 -13.32
N VAL A 123 -0.85 -9.35 -13.06
CA VAL A 123 -0.01 -10.03 -14.05
C VAL A 123 -0.48 -11.49 -14.04
N PRO A 124 -1.07 -12.02 -15.12
CA PRO A 124 -1.39 -13.44 -15.16
C PRO A 124 -0.09 -14.22 -14.95
N PRO A 125 -0.11 -15.36 -14.24
CA PRO A 125 1.06 -16.21 -14.16
C PRO A 125 1.43 -16.61 -15.58
N GLN A 126 2.46 -15.96 -16.11
CA GLN A 126 3.12 -16.44 -17.31
C GLN A 126 3.74 -17.77 -16.88
N HIS A 127 3.47 -18.84 -17.64
CA HIS A 127 4.14 -20.12 -17.48
C HIS A 127 5.66 -19.87 -17.48
N ILE A 128 6.27 -19.78 -16.30
CA ILE A 128 7.71 -19.87 -16.11
C ILE A 128 8.01 -21.37 -16.07
N TYR A 129 7.89 -22.01 -17.23
CA TYR A 129 8.51 -23.28 -17.56
C TYR A 129 8.60 -23.34 -19.09
N ASP A 130 9.79 -23.06 -19.60
CA ASP A 130 10.41 -23.82 -20.68
C ASP A 130 11.86 -24.10 -20.26
#